data_AF-A0A3N6AK09-F1
#
_entry.id   AF-A0A3N6AK09-F1
#
_cell.length_a   1.000
_cell.length_b   1.000
_cell.length_c   1.000
_cell.angle_alpha   90.00
_cell.angle_beta   90.00
_cell.angle_gamma   90.00
#
_symmetry.space_group_name_H-M   'P 1'
#
loop_
_entity.id
_entity.type
_entity.pdbx_description
1 polymer ?
#
loop_
_entity_poly.entity_id
_entity_poly.type
_entity_poly.pdbx_seq_one_letter_code
_entity_poly.pdbx_strand_id
1 'polypeptide(L)'
;MAKILKNHLSIVYIILWVALAVIHFSLLYFGYGLFIFVAFSDSLVFNLLFALIGSGLWFMVRYSNLQTKTISELAFYHLGGAAVTILAWMMAGYLILNGIFSADEVYLDFLKMTISLRIITGVMFYALLVTGYYLLINFRELKEKNQREAQLTNLLKEAELNMLRSQIRPHFLFNSLNSISSLTMTNPGKA
;
A
#
# COMPACT_ATOMS: atom_id res chain seq x y z
N MET A 1 17.07 -0.01 -2.59
CA MET A 1 15.99 0.28 -1.62
C MET A 1 14.63 -0.30 -2.02
N ALA A 2 14.15 -0.11 -3.26
CA ALA A 2 12.85 -0.62 -3.72
C ALA A 2 12.67 -2.15 -3.65
N LYS A 3 13.73 -2.94 -3.94
CA LYS A 3 13.70 -4.41 -3.88
C LYS A 3 13.54 -4.94 -2.43
N ILE A 4 14.17 -4.27 -1.46
CA ILE A 4 14.07 -4.62 -0.03
C ILE A 4 12.65 -4.33 0.48
N LEU A 5 12.10 -3.16 0.14
CA LEU A 5 10.73 -2.79 0.52
C LEU A 5 9.68 -3.73 -0.10
N LYS A 6 9.90 -4.20 -1.33
CA LYS A 6 9.06 -5.20 -1.99
C LYS A 6 9.07 -6.53 -1.22
N ASN A 7 10.23 -7.00 -0.77
CA ASN A 7 10.34 -8.26 -0.01
C ASN A 7 9.62 -8.19 1.34
N HIS A 8 9.72 -7.08 2.09
CA HIS A 8 9.03 -6.95 3.37
C HIS A 8 7.50 -6.99 3.23
N LEU A 9 6.95 -6.39 2.18
CA LEU A 9 5.51 -6.36 1.96
C LEU A 9 4.95 -7.72 1.55
N SER A 10 5.68 -8.46 0.73
CA SER A 10 5.32 -9.85 0.41
C SER A 10 5.32 -10.73 1.67
N ILE A 11 6.28 -10.54 2.57
CA ILE A 11 6.32 -11.26 3.85
C ILE A 11 5.12 -10.90 4.72
N VAL A 12 4.82 -9.62 4.89
CA VAL A 12 3.65 -9.16 5.67
C VAL A 12 2.35 -9.74 5.09
N TYR A 13 2.21 -9.76 3.76
CA TYR A 13 1.06 -10.34 3.08
C TYR A 13 0.91 -11.83 3.37
N ILE A 14 2.00 -12.60 3.29
CA ILE A 14 1.99 -14.03 3.62
C ILE A 14 1.63 -14.27 5.08
N ILE A 15 2.24 -13.52 6.01
CA ILE A 15 1.96 -13.62 7.45
C ILE A 15 0.49 -13.32 7.73
N LEU A 16 -0.09 -12.29 7.10
CA LEU A 16 -1.50 -11.95 7.24
C LEU A 16 -2.40 -13.13 6.85
N TRP A 17 -2.15 -13.74 5.70
CA TRP A 17 -2.97 -14.88 5.23
C TRP A 17 -2.79 -16.14 6.07
N VAL A 18 -1.57 -16.40 6.55
CA VAL A 18 -1.34 -17.50 7.50
C VAL A 18 -2.12 -17.27 8.79
N ALA A 19 -2.09 -16.04 9.33
CA ALA A 19 -2.86 -15.70 10.54
C ALA A 19 -4.37 -15.86 10.32
N LEU A 20 -4.90 -15.37 9.19
CA LEU A 20 -6.31 -15.53 8.83
C LEU A 20 -6.70 -17.01 8.64
N ALA A 21 -5.83 -17.82 8.03
CA ALA A 21 -6.05 -19.25 7.89
C ALA A 21 -6.10 -19.96 9.25
N VAL A 22 -5.20 -19.62 10.17
CA VAL A 22 -5.19 -20.17 11.54
C VAL A 22 -6.46 -19.78 12.31
N ILE A 23 -6.91 -18.52 12.20
CA ILE A 23 -8.15 -18.06 12.84
C ILE A 23 -9.36 -18.80 12.25
N HIS A 24 -9.44 -18.89 10.91
CA HIS A 24 -10.53 -19.59 10.23
C HIS A 24 -10.56 -21.07 10.60
N PHE A 25 -9.42 -21.76 10.57
CA PHE A 25 -9.28 -23.14 11.02
C PHE A 25 -9.74 -23.32 12.47
N SER A 26 -9.28 -22.45 13.37
CA SER A 26 -9.64 -22.52 14.79
C SER A 26 -11.14 -22.34 15.01
N LEU A 27 -11.77 -21.43 14.26
CA LEU A 27 -13.22 -21.23 14.30
C LEU A 27 -13.97 -22.48 13.82
N LEU A 28 -13.53 -23.11 12.74
CA LEU A 28 -14.16 -24.33 12.21
C LEU A 28 -14.01 -25.52 13.15
N TYR A 29 -12.80 -25.72 13.69
CA TYR A 29 -12.49 -26.86 14.56
C TYR A 29 -13.09 -26.70 15.96
N PHE A 30 -12.78 -25.61 16.66
CA PHE A 30 -13.23 -25.40 18.03
C PHE A 30 -14.63 -24.79 18.12
N GLY A 31 -15.00 -23.91 17.18
CA GLY A 31 -16.29 -23.21 17.21
C GLY A 31 -17.43 -24.04 16.63
N TYR A 32 -17.21 -24.66 15.47
CA TYR A 32 -18.23 -25.46 14.77
C TYR A 32 -18.09 -26.97 14.96
N GLY A 33 -17.02 -27.44 15.61
CA GLY A 33 -16.83 -28.85 15.92
C GLY A 33 -16.55 -29.75 14.71
N LEU A 34 -16.07 -29.18 13.60
CA LEU A 34 -15.76 -29.96 12.39
C LEU A 34 -14.54 -30.86 12.62
N PHE A 35 -14.51 -32.01 11.94
CA PHE A 35 -13.33 -32.87 11.93
C PHE A 35 -12.09 -32.11 11.45
N ILE A 36 -10.94 -32.41 12.06
CA ILE A 36 -9.69 -31.67 11.82
C ILE A 36 -9.32 -31.59 10.34
N PHE A 37 -9.48 -32.68 9.58
CA PHE A 37 -9.16 -32.71 8.16
C PHE A 37 -10.10 -31.84 7.32
N VAL A 38 -11.38 -31.80 7.68
CA VAL A 38 -12.40 -30.95 7.03
C VAL A 38 -12.12 -29.48 7.33
N ALA A 39 -11.93 -29.13 8.60
CA ALA A 39 -11.61 -27.77 9.02
C ALA A 39 -10.32 -27.25 8.38
N PHE A 40 -9.28 -28.09 8.30
CA PHE A 40 -8.01 -27.75 7.65
C PHE A 40 -8.19 -27.52 6.15
N SER A 41 -8.87 -28.43 5.45
CA SER A 41 -9.06 -28.34 4.01
C SER A 41 -9.92 -27.12 3.63
N ASP A 42 -11.02 -26.88 4.35
CA ASP A 42 -11.90 -25.72 4.14
C ASP A 42 -11.15 -24.41 4.33
N SER A 43 -10.50 -24.26 5.49
CA SER A 43 -9.74 -23.04 5.81
C SER A 43 -8.60 -22.81 4.83
N LEU A 44 -7.87 -23.85 4.43
CA LEU A 44 -6.79 -23.75 3.45
C LEU A 44 -7.32 -23.32 2.08
N VAL A 45 -8.36 -23.98 1.56
CA VAL A 45 -8.91 -23.71 0.22
C VAL A 45 -9.41 -22.27 0.14
N PHE A 46 -10.26 -21.83 1.06
CA PHE A 46 -10.83 -20.49 0.98
C PHE A 46 -9.79 -19.39 1.22
N ASN A 47 -8.86 -19.54 2.16
CA ASN A 47 -7.83 -18.53 2.39
C ASN A 47 -6.82 -18.47 1.24
N LEU A 48 -6.37 -19.61 0.72
CA LEU A 48 -5.41 -19.65 -0.38
C LEU A 48 -6.00 -19.05 -1.67
N LEU A 49 -7.24 -19.40 -2.00
CA LEU A 49 -7.92 -18.83 -3.17
C LEU A 49 -8.04 -17.31 -3.06
N PHE A 50 -8.46 -16.80 -1.89
CA PHE A 50 -8.58 -15.35 -1.72
C PHE A 50 -7.21 -14.67 -1.72
N ALA A 51 -6.17 -15.28 -1.16
CA ALA A 51 -4.81 -14.76 -1.24
C ALA A 51 -4.30 -14.66 -2.69
N LEU A 52 -4.58 -15.66 -3.51
CA LEU A 52 -4.19 -15.65 -4.92
C LEU A 52 -4.96 -14.59 -5.71
N ILE A 53 -6.30 -14.56 -5.62
CA ILE A 53 -7.14 -13.57 -6.31
C ILE A 53 -6.84 -12.16 -5.79
N GLY A 54 -6.69 -12.01 -4.47
CA GLY A 54 -6.40 -10.78 -3.77
C GLY A 54 -5.05 -10.16 -4.15
N SER A 55 -4.08 -10.97 -4.58
CA SER A 55 -2.84 -10.44 -5.15
C SER A 55 -3.08 -9.68 -6.47
N GLY A 56 -4.05 -10.13 -7.27
CA GLY A 56 -4.47 -9.50 -8.52
C GLY A 56 -5.19 -8.16 -8.31
N LEU A 57 -5.87 -7.98 -7.17
CA LEU A 57 -6.54 -6.72 -6.81
C LEU A 57 -5.56 -5.55 -6.73
N TRP A 58 -4.26 -5.80 -6.53
CA TRP A 58 -3.24 -4.76 -6.58
C TRP A 58 -3.26 -3.98 -7.91
N PHE A 59 -3.40 -4.70 -9.03
CA PHE A 59 -3.44 -4.07 -10.35
C PHE A 59 -4.73 -3.28 -10.55
N MET A 60 -5.86 -3.84 -10.11
CA MET A 60 -7.15 -3.16 -10.14
C MET A 60 -7.09 -1.81 -9.39
N VAL A 61 -6.51 -1.81 -8.19
CA VAL A 61 -6.35 -0.59 -7.38
C VAL A 61 -5.35 0.38 -8.02
N ARG A 62 -4.21 -0.12 -8.51
CA ARG A 62 -3.18 0.74 -9.13
C ARG A 62 -3.67 1.45 -10.38
N TYR A 63 -4.56 0.84 -11.15
CA TYR A 63 -5.10 1.40 -12.39
C TYR A 63 -6.51 1.98 -12.26
N SER A 64 -7.05 2.08 -11.04
CA SER A 64 -8.39 2.67 -10.82
C SER A 64 -8.43 4.17 -11.11
N ASN A 65 -7.26 4.81 -11.19
CA ASN A 65 -7.02 6.24 -11.45
C ASN A 65 -7.98 7.18 -10.68
N LEU A 66 -7.77 7.25 -9.37
CA LEU A 66 -8.58 8.06 -8.44
C LEU A 66 -8.68 9.54 -8.80
N GLN A 67 -7.71 10.08 -9.55
CA GLN A 67 -7.62 11.51 -9.84
C GLN A 67 -8.48 11.92 -11.05
N THR A 68 -8.88 10.97 -11.90
CA THR A 68 -9.59 11.27 -13.15
C THR A 68 -11.05 10.83 -13.13
N LYS A 69 -11.43 9.92 -12.23
CA LYS A 69 -12.79 9.37 -12.16
C LYS A 69 -13.67 10.11 -11.16
N THR A 70 -14.94 10.23 -11.49
CA THR A 70 -15.98 10.63 -10.54
C THR A 70 -16.17 9.56 -9.45
N ILE A 71 -16.75 9.96 -8.31
CA ILE A 71 -17.01 9.04 -7.19
C ILE A 71 -17.94 7.89 -7.63
N SER A 72 -18.91 8.14 -8.51
CA SER A 72 -19.83 7.13 -9.03
C SER A 72 -19.13 6.12 -9.94
N GLU A 73 -18.26 6.56 -10.85
CA GLU A 73 -17.46 5.67 -11.71
C GLU A 73 -16.51 4.81 -10.89
N LEU A 74 -15.92 5.39 -9.84
CA LEU A 74 -15.07 4.66 -8.92
C LEU A 74 -15.88 3.63 -8.12
N ALA A 75 -17.05 3.99 -7.62
CA ALA A 75 -17.95 3.09 -6.91
C ALA A 75 -18.37 1.93 -7.82
N PHE A 76 -18.78 2.20 -9.06
CA PHE A 76 -19.14 1.15 -10.02
C PHE A 76 -17.97 0.21 -10.32
N TYR A 77 -16.76 0.77 -10.50
CA TYR A 77 -15.55 -0.01 -10.72
C TYR A 77 -15.25 -0.97 -9.54
N HIS A 78 -15.34 -0.49 -8.30
CA HIS A 78 -15.08 -1.32 -7.11
C HIS A 78 -16.21 -2.28 -6.79
N LEU A 79 -17.47 -1.90 -7.00
CA LEU A 79 -18.61 -2.81 -6.84
C LEU A 79 -18.55 -3.95 -7.85
N GLY A 80 -18.21 -3.65 -9.11
CA GLY A 80 -18.01 -4.65 -10.15
C GLY A 80 -16.85 -5.60 -9.83
N GLY A 81 -15.69 -5.07 -9.43
CA GLY A 81 -14.55 -5.89 -9.04
C GLY A 81 -14.81 -6.73 -7.79
N ALA A 82 -15.52 -6.18 -6.80
CA ALA A 82 -15.94 -6.92 -5.61
C ALA A 82 -16.86 -8.09 -5.99
N ALA A 83 -17.88 -7.83 -6.81
CA ALA A 83 -18.80 -8.87 -7.27
C ALA A 83 -18.06 -10.00 -8.00
N VAL A 84 -17.21 -9.66 -8.97
CA VAL A 84 -16.41 -10.66 -9.72
C VAL A 84 -15.50 -11.46 -8.80
N THR A 85 -14.81 -10.78 -7.88
CA THR A 85 -13.88 -11.42 -6.93
C THR A 85 -14.60 -12.39 -6.02
N ILE A 86 -15.70 -11.96 -5.39
CA ILE A 86 -16.45 -12.77 -4.43
C ILE A 86 -17.13 -13.94 -5.15
N LEU A 87 -17.71 -13.73 -6.33
CA LEU A 87 -18.33 -14.80 -7.11
C LEU A 87 -17.30 -15.84 -7.54
N ALA A 88 -16.16 -15.42 -8.09
CA ALA A 88 -15.10 -16.34 -8.51
C ALA A 88 -14.53 -17.13 -7.32
N TRP A 89 -14.27 -16.43 -6.20
CA TRP A 89 -13.77 -17.04 -4.97
C TRP A 89 -14.75 -18.05 -4.37
N MET A 90 -16.02 -17.67 -4.23
CA MET A 90 -17.08 -18.55 -3.70
C MET A 90 -17.31 -19.75 -4.60
N MET A 91 -17.39 -19.54 -5.92
CA MET A 91 -17.61 -20.62 -6.89
C MET A 91 -16.44 -21.61 -6.87
N ALA A 92 -15.20 -21.12 -6.93
CA ALA A 92 -14.02 -21.99 -6.89
C ALA A 92 -13.93 -22.77 -5.57
N GLY A 93 -14.10 -22.09 -4.43
CA GLY A 93 -14.05 -22.73 -3.12
C GLY A 93 -15.15 -23.79 -2.94
N TYR A 94 -16.38 -23.47 -3.35
CA TYR A 94 -17.50 -24.39 -3.28
C TYR A 94 -17.28 -25.63 -4.16
N LEU A 95 -16.86 -25.45 -5.42
CA LEU A 95 -16.61 -26.57 -6.34
C LEU A 95 -15.48 -27.49 -5.85
N ILE A 96 -14.39 -26.91 -5.34
CA ILE A 96 -13.26 -27.69 -4.82
C ILE A 96 -13.69 -28.51 -3.60
N LEU A 97 -14.33 -27.88 -2.62
CA LEU A 97 -14.69 -28.56 -1.37
C LEU A 97 -15.86 -29.55 -1.57
N ASN A 98 -16.80 -29.25 -2.46
CA ASN A 98 -17.83 -30.21 -2.86
C ASN A 98 -17.22 -31.43 -3.54
N GLY A 99 -16.18 -31.26 -4.37
CA GLY A 99 -15.46 -32.36 -4.99
C GLY A 99 -14.67 -33.23 -4.00
N ILE A 100 -14.02 -32.62 -3.01
CA ILE A 100 -13.23 -33.32 -1.99
C ILE A 100 -14.14 -34.08 -1.00
N PHE A 101 -15.25 -33.47 -0.59
CA PHE A 101 -16.13 -33.97 0.47
C PHE A 101 -17.52 -34.36 -0.05
N SER A 102 -17.60 -34.88 -1.28
CA SER A 102 -18.88 -35.19 -1.96
C SER A 102 -19.74 -36.20 -1.20
N ALA A 103 -19.14 -37.07 -0.39
CA ALA A 103 -19.82 -38.07 0.43
C ALA A 103 -20.17 -37.60 1.86
N ASP A 104 -19.74 -36.41 2.27
CA ASP A 104 -19.98 -35.87 3.62
C ASP A 104 -21.17 -34.91 3.61
N GLU A 105 -22.39 -35.46 3.70
CA GLU A 105 -23.63 -34.67 3.64
C GLU A 105 -23.70 -33.60 4.74
N VAL A 106 -23.21 -33.92 5.94
CA VAL A 106 -23.21 -33.00 7.09
C VAL A 106 -22.34 -31.78 6.78
N TYR A 107 -21.14 -31.99 6.24
CA TYR A 107 -20.27 -30.90 5.84
C TYR A 107 -20.83 -30.11 4.65
N LEU A 108 -21.42 -30.77 3.65
CA LEU A 108 -22.01 -30.08 2.50
C LEU A 108 -23.17 -29.17 2.89
N ASP A 109 -24.00 -29.59 3.85
CA ASP A 109 -25.06 -28.74 4.37
C ASP A 109 -24.50 -27.58 5.19
N PHE A 110 -23.46 -27.80 6.00
CA PHE A 110 -22.71 -26.72 6.64
C PHE A 110 -22.15 -25.71 5.62
N LEU A 111 -21.54 -26.20 4.53
CA LEU A 111 -20.97 -25.36 3.47
C LEU A 111 -22.04 -24.49 2.81
N LYS A 112 -23.24 -25.04 2.56
CA LYS A 112 -24.40 -24.29 2.01
C LYS A 112 -24.94 -23.29 3.02
N MET A 113 -25.14 -23.69 4.27
CA MET A 113 -25.67 -22.81 5.33
C MET A 113 -24.75 -21.62 5.62
N THR A 114 -23.44 -21.79 5.44
CA THR A 114 -22.45 -20.73 5.68
C THR A 114 -22.20 -19.81 4.49
N ILE A 115 -22.87 -20.00 3.33
CA ILE A 115 -22.66 -19.17 2.13
C ILE A 115 -22.78 -17.67 2.43
N SER A 116 -23.85 -17.25 3.12
CA SER A 116 -24.09 -15.84 3.44
C SER A 116 -22.97 -15.26 4.32
N LEU A 117 -22.54 -16.03 5.33
CA LEU A 117 -21.44 -15.66 6.22
C LEU A 117 -20.12 -15.52 5.45
N ARG A 118 -19.85 -16.46 4.53
CA ARG A 118 -18.66 -16.43 3.67
C ARG A 118 -18.67 -15.22 2.74
N ILE A 119 -19.80 -14.89 2.12
CA ILE A 119 -19.94 -13.68 1.31
C ILE A 119 -19.60 -12.43 2.13
N ILE A 120 -20.14 -12.32 3.35
CA ILE A 120 -19.83 -11.19 4.25
C ILE A 120 -18.32 -11.13 4.53
N THR A 121 -17.69 -12.25 4.89
CA THR A 121 -16.23 -12.28 5.10
C THR A 121 -15.44 -11.94 3.84
N GLY A 122 -15.91 -12.36 2.67
CA GLY A 122 -15.29 -12.02 1.38
C GLY A 122 -15.38 -10.53 1.06
N VAL A 123 -16.52 -9.88 1.36
CA VAL A 123 -16.66 -8.42 1.26
C VAL A 123 -15.68 -7.72 2.20
N MET A 124 -15.56 -8.19 3.45
CA MET A 124 -14.62 -7.62 4.42
C MET A 124 -13.17 -7.77 3.97
N PHE A 125 -12.77 -8.94 3.47
CA PHE A 125 -11.43 -9.17 2.93
C PHE A 125 -11.15 -8.30 1.71
N TYR A 126 -12.11 -8.20 0.78
CA TYR A 126 -12.00 -7.33 -0.39
C TYR A 126 -11.77 -5.88 0.04
N ALA A 127 -12.63 -5.36 0.92
CA ALA A 127 -12.54 -3.98 1.41
C ALA A 127 -11.18 -3.72 2.09
N LEU A 128 -10.76 -4.63 2.99
CA LEU A 128 -9.49 -4.50 3.70
C LEU A 128 -8.29 -4.47 2.75
N LEU A 129 -8.24 -5.38 1.77
CA LEU A 129 -7.15 -5.42 0.79
C LEU A 129 -7.14 -4.20 -0.10
N VAL A 130 -8.29 -3.81 -0.65
CA VAL A 130 -8.39 -2.64 -1.55
C VAL A 130 -7.97 -1.38 -0.81
N THR A 131 -8.47 -1.15 0.41
CA THR A 131 -8.05 -0.01 1.23
C THR A 131 -6.57 -0.09 1.59
N GLY A 132 -6.07 -1.26 1.99
CA GLY A 132 -4.65 -1.47 2.29
C GLY A 132 -3.74 -1.15 1.10
N TYR A 133 -4.14 -1.55 -0.10
CA TYR A 133 -3.40 -1.24 -1.33
C TYR A 133 -3.43 0.25 -1.68
N TYR A 134 -4.57 0.92 -1.54
CA TYR A 134 -4.63 2.36 -1.73
C TYR A 134 -3.72 3.11 -0.77
N LEU A 135 -3.77 2.76 0.52
CA LEU A 135 -2.90 3.36 1.52
C LEU A 135 -1.43 3.18 1.16
N LEU A 136 -1.06 1.98 0.72
CA LEU A 136 0.32 1.67 0.37
C LEU A 136 0.81 2.42 -0.87
N ILE A 137 -0.03 2.54 -1.90
CA ILE A 137 0.29 3.31 -3.12
C ILE A 137 0.42 4.79 -2.78
N ASN A 138 -0.60 5.36 -2.14
CA ASN A 138 -0.65 6.78 -1.79
C ASN A 138 0.51 7.17 -0.86
N PHE A 139 0.86 6.32 0.10
CA PHE A 139 1.99 6.57 1.00
C PHE A 139 3.33 6.63 0.25
N ARG A 140 3.52 5.76 -0.75
CA ARG A 140 4.74 5.77 -1.59
C ARG A 140 4.79 7.01 -2.47
N GLU A 141 3.70 7.33 -3.15
CA GLU A 141 3.62 8.51 -4.02
C GLU A 141 3.83 9.81 -3.22
N LEU A 142 3.23 9.91 -2.03
CA LEU A 142 3.42 11.04 -1.13
C LEU A 142 4.89 11.15 -0.69
N LYS A 143 5.53 10.04 -0.33
CA LYS A 143 6.94 10.02 0.04
C LYS A 143 7.85 10.46 -1.10
N GLU A 144 7.60 9.97 -2.32
CA GLU A 144 8.36 10.36 -3.51
C GLU A 144 8.16 11.84 -3.86
N LYS A 145 6.91 12.33 -3.76
CA LYS A 145 6.59 13.76 -3.95
C LYS A 145 7.32 14.64 -2.95
N ASN A 146 7.29 14.30 -1.66
CA ASN A 146 7.99 15.05 -0.61
C ASN A 146 9.51 15.07 -0.82
N GLN A 147 10.10 13.95 -1.27
CA GLN A 147 11.53 13.89 -1.58
C GLN A 147 11.89 14.79 -2.78
N ARG A 148 11.06 14.78 -3.83
CA ARG A 148 11.26 15.64 -5.01
C ARG A 148 11.08 17.11 -4.67
N GLU A 149 10.10 17.46 -3.86
CA GLU A 149 9.87 18.82 -3.39
C GLU A 149 11.08 19.35 -2.61
N ALA A 150 11.59 18.57 -1.64
CA ALA A 150 12.78 18.94 -0.88
C ALA A 150 14.03 19.14 -1.77
N GLN A 151 14.20 18.31 -2.82
CA GLN A 151 15.28 18.47 -3.79
C GLN A 151 15.14 19.77 -4.60
N LEU A 152 13.94 20.07 -5.09
CA LEU A 152 13.66 21.30 -5.83
C LEU A 152 13.86 22.55 -4.95
N THR A 153 13.42 22.51 -3.70
CA THR A 153 13.66 23.62 -2.74
C THR A 153 15.15 23.86 -2.51
N ASN A 154 15.95 22.80 -2.40
CA ASN A 154 17.41 22.95 -2.24
C ASN A 154 18.06 23.56 -3.49
N LEU A 155 17.68 23.10 -4.69
CA LEU A 155 18.18 23.65 -5.95
C LEU A 155 17.79 25.13 -6.13
N LEU A 156 16.57 25.52 -5.75
CA LEU A 156 16.13 26.92 -5.77
C LEU A 156 16.99 27.78 -4.84
N LYS A 157 17.22 27.34 -3.59
CA LYS A 157 18.09 28.05 -2.65
C LYS A 157 19.52 28.21 -3.16
N GLU A 158 20.06 27.18 -3.79
CA GLU A 158 21.40 27.23 -4.37
C GLU A 158 21.48 28.22 -5.55
N ALA A 159 20.46 28.23 -6.42
CA ALA A 159 20.35 29.19 -7.51
C ALA A 159 20.22 30.63 -7.00
N GLU A 160 19.41 30.88 -5.97
CA GLU A 160 19.28 32.18 -5.32
C GLU A 160 20.60 32.66 -4.70
N LEU A 161 21.32 31.77 -3.99
CA LEU A 161 22.64 32.09 -3.43
C LEU A 161 23.66 32.40 -4.51
N ASN A 162 23.68 31.65 -5.61
CA ASN A 162 24.59 31.90 -6.72
C ASN A 162 24.26 33.20 -7.45
N MET A 163 22.98 33.56 -7.60
CA MET A 163 22.54 34.85 -8.11
C MET A 163 22.96 35.99 -7.17
N LEU A 164 22.76 35.86 -5.86
CA LEU A 164 23.20 36.87 -4.89
C LEU A 164 24.72 37.06 -4.94
N ARG A 165 25.49 35.97 -5.04
CA ARG A 165 26.95 36.02 -5.20
C ARG A 165 27.37 36.73 -6.48
N SER A 166 26.68 36.50 -7.60
CA SER A 166 27.01 37.16 -8.88
C SER A 166 26.69 38.66 -8.88
N GLN A 167 25.75 39.11 -8.04
CA GLN A 167 25.43 40.53 -7.86
C GLN A 167 26.45 41.30 -7.00
N ILE A 168 27.30 40.63 -6.21
CA ILE A 168 28.37 41.29 -5.45
C ILE A 168 29.46 41.73 -6.43
N ARG A 169 29.48 43.04 -6.76
CA ARG A 169 30.47 43.62 -7.66
C ARG A 169 31.87 43.54 -7.02
N PRO A 170 32.88 42.91 -7.66
CA PRO A 170 34.25 42.87 -7.15
C PRO A 170 34.81 44.27 -6.86
N HIS A 171 34.43 45.25 -7.69
CA HIS A 171 34.81 46.64 -7.52
C HIS A 171 34.29 47.26 -6.21
N PHE A 172 33.16 46.82 -5.67
CA PHE A 172 32.65 47.33 -4.39
C PHE A 172 33.55 46.85 -3.25
N LEU A 173 33.97 45.58 -3.26
CA LEU A 173 34.95 45.05 -2.32
C LEU A 173 36.30 45.76 -2.43
N PHE A 174 36.80 45.99 -3.64
CA PHE A 174 38.03 46.77 -3.86
C PHE A 174 37.90 48.23 -3.37
N ASN A 175 36.76 48.88 -3.59
CA ASN A 175 36.50 50.21 -3.07
C ASN A 175 36.49 50.24 -1.55
N SER A 176 35.78 49.30 -0.90
CA SER A 176 35.75 49.22 0.56
C SER A 176 37.14 48.96 1.15
N LEU A 177 37.94 48.09 0.54
CA LEU A 177 39.32 47.80 0.96
C LEU A 177 40.24 49.02 0.81
N ASN A 178 40.18 49.71 -0.33
CA ASN A 178 40.99 50.91 -0.56
C ASN A 178 40.61 52.05 0.39
N SER A 179 39.32 52.25 0.67
CA SER A 179 38.87 53.26 1.64
C SER A 179 39.29 52.94 3.07
N ILE A 180 39.26 51.67 3.48
CA ILE A 180 39.77 51.27 4.81
C ILE A 180 41.28 51.43 4.87
N SER A 181 42.03 50.96 3.86
CA SER A 181 43.49 51.11 3.81
C SER A 181 43.93 52.58 3.85
N SER A 182 43.18 53.49 3.22
CA SER A 182 43.48 54.92 3.29
C SER A 182 43.17 55.52 4.68
N LEU A 183 42.16 55.00 5.38
CA LEU A 183 41.83 55.37 6.77
C LEU A 183 42.86 54.84 7.79
N THR A 184 43.45 53.66 7.55
CA THR A 184 44.54 53.15 8.41
C THR A 184 45.88 53.82 8.12
N MET A 185 46.15 54.22 6.86
CA MET A 185 47.34 55.01 6.51
C MET A 185 47.29 56.47 7.00
N THR A 186 46.11 57.00 7.30
CA THR A 186 45.93 58.38 7.80
C THR A 186 46.02 58.51 9.32
N ASN A 187 46.49 57.49 10.05
CA ASN A 187 46.90 57.66 11.44
C ASN A 187 48.20 56.91 11.83
N PRO A 188 49.39 57.36 11.38
CA PRO A 188 50.68 56.93 11.93
C PRO A 188 51.06 57.63 13.24
N GLY A 189 50.11 58.23 13.99
CA GLY A 189 50.43 59.22 15.03
C GLY A 189 49.55 59.22 16.28
N LYS A 190 49.53 58.10 17.02
CA LYS A 190 49.52 58.03 18.49
C LYS A 190 50.25 56.72 18.85
N ALA A 191 51.50 56.61 19.29
CA ALA A 191 52.30 57.43 20.22
C ALA A 191 51.54 57.80 21.50
#